data_AF-E1YAR4-F1
#
_entry.id   AF-E1YAR4-F1
#
_cell.length_a   1.000
_cell.length_b   1.000
_cell.length_c   1.000
_cell.angle_alpha   90.00
_cell.angle_beta   90.00
_cell.angle_gamma   90.00
#
_symmetry.space_group_name_H-M   'P 1'
#
loop_
_entity.id
_entity.type
_entity.pdbx_description
1 polymer ?
#
loop_
_entity_poly.entity_id
_entity_poly.type
_entity_poly.pdbx_seq_one_letter_code
_entity_poly.pdbx_strand_id
1 'polypeptide(L)'
;MRSDITQRKLAEEALKQIQQHYRNLFEEAPVMYVITRNQDGVPVIVDCNALFLSALGYTISEVLKHPLADFYTSQSRTELLECGGYQRALKNRFTQEDRQLVAKDGRIIETMMRAVPEIDKDEQGNVKGALSTARDITEQRQIEMQLRMKIDELQRWNKAVMGREMRVIELKREVNELLVKSGQRRVILPAISD
;
A
#
# COMPACT_ATOMS: atom_id res chain seq x y z
N MET A 1 -7.20 50.48 24.83
CA MET A 1 -6.45 49.43 25.56
C MET A 1 -7.26 48.17 25.88
N ARG A 2 -8.44 48.23 26.52
CA ARG A 2 -9.19 47.01 26.91
C ARG A 2 -9.74 46.18 25.73
N SER A 3 -10.11 46.83 24.63
CA SER A 3 -10.60 46.17 23.40
C SER A 3 -9.50 45.43 22.63
N ASP A 4 -8.27 45.94 22.70
CA ASP A 4 -7.08 45.40 22.02
C ASP A 4 -6.64 44.06 22.66
N ILE A 5 -6.68 44.00 23.99
CA ILE A 5 -6.38 42.79 24.76
C ILE A 5 -7.41 41.67 24.49
N THR A 6 -8.69 42.01 24.35
CA THR A 6 -9.74 41.03 24.04
C THR A 6 -9.58 40.46 22.63
N GLN A 7 -9.29 41.30 21.63
CA GLN A 7 -9.06 40.83 20.25
C GLN A 7 -7.82 39.94 20.15
N ARG A 8 -6.71 40.32 20.81
CA ARG A 8 -5.49 39.51 20.85
C ARG A 8 -5.74 38.15 21.48
N LYS A 9 -6.44 38.09 22.60
CA LYS A 9 -6.76 36.82 23.28
C LYS A 9 -7.63 35.90 22.42
N LEU A 10 -8.65 36.46 21.74
CA LEU A 10 -9.49 35.68 20.83
C LEU A 10 -8.70 35.12 19.64
N ALA A 11 -7.77 35.91 19.09
CA ALA A 11 -6.89 35.45 18.01
C ALA A 11 -5.91 34.36 18.47
N GLU A 12 -5.30 34.51 19.65
CA GLU A 12 -4.42 33.50 20.25
C GLU A 12 -5.18 32.18 20.53
N GLU A 13 -6.41 32.28 21.03
CA GLU A 13 -7.24 31.12 21.33
C GLU A 13 -7.73 30.41 20.06
N ALA A 14 -8.12 31.16 19.03
CA ALA A 14 -8.45 30.61 17.71
C ALA A 14 -7.24 29.90 17.07
N LEU A 15 -6.04 30.49 17.15
CA LEU A 15 -4.82 29.87 16.65
C LEU A 15 -4.52 28.56 17.38
N LYS A 16 -4.66 28.54 18.71
CA LYS A 16 -4.46 27.35 19.52
C LYS A 16 -5.45 26.24 19.15
N GLN A 17 -6.72 26.58 18.95
CA GLN A 17 -7.75 25.61 18.52
C GLN A 17 -7.43 25.01 17.15
N ILE A 18 -7.01 25.85 16.20
CA ILE A 18 -6.60 25.41 14.86
C ILE A 18 -5.38 24.49 14.95
N GLN A 19 -4.34 24.86 15.71
CA GLN A 19 -3.15 24.03 15.91
C GLN A 19 -3.48 22.68 16.53
N GLN A 20 -4.33 22.66 17.56
CA GLN A 20 -4.77 21.42 18.19
C GLN A 20 -5.55 20.53 17.22
N HIS A 21 -6.46 21.13 16.43
CA HIS A 21 -7.21 20.40 15.43
C HIS A 21 -6.29 19.77 14.38
N TYR A 22 -5.31 20.53 13.86
CA TYR A 22 -4.30 19.99 12.94
C TYR A 22 -3.46 18.88 13.56
N ARG A 23 -3.02 19.03 14.82
CA ARG A 23 -2.26 17.99 15.51
C ARG A 23 -3.08 16.70 15.64
N ASN A 24 -4.36 16.81 16.01
CA ASN A 24 -5.24 15.65 16.12
C ASN A 24 -5.42 14.96 14.76
N LEU A 25 -5.65 15.72 13.68
CA LEU A 25 -5.78 15.14 12.33
C LEU A 25 -4.49 14.44 11.88
N PHE A 26 -3.33 14.95 12.25
CA PHE A 26 -2.05 14.35 11.92
C PHE A 26 -1.80 13.05 12.72
N GLU A 27 -2.07 13.07 14.03
CA GLU A 27 -1.83 11.92 14.92
C GLU A 27 -2.81 10.77 14.70
N GLU A 28 -4.10 11.08 14.53
CA GLU A 28 -5.18 10.09 14.41
C GLU A 28 -5.38 9.59 12.97
N ALA A 29 -4.54 10.03 12.03
CA ALA A 29 -4.69 9.62 10.64
C ALA A 29 -4.48 8.10 10.46
N PRO A 30 -5.34 7.42 9.69
CA PRO A 30 -5.19 5.98 9.39
C PRO A 30 -4.10 5.72 8.33
N VAL A 31 -3.15 6.63 8.18
CA VAL A 31 -1.99 6.55 7.28
C VAL A 31 -0.77 7.06 8.02
N MET A 32 0.38 6.45 7.77
CA MET A 32 1.64 6.92 8.35
C MET A 32 2.01 8.24 7.70
N TYR A 33 2.29 9.24 8.52
CA TYR A 33 2.81 10.54 8.08
C TYR A 33 4.27 10.70 8.50
N VAL A 34 5.11 11.15 7.57
CA VAL A 34 6.49 11.54 7.85
C VAL A 34 6.81 12.84 7.13
N ILE A 35 7.32 13.80 7.87
CA ILE A 35 7.80 15.08 7.37
C ILE A 35 9.32 15.07 7.41
N THR A 36 9.93 15.43 6.28
CA THR A 36 11.38 15.48 6.13
C THR A 36 11.86 16.88 5.78
N ARG A 37 13.08 17.20 6.19
CA ARG A 37 13.86 18.34 5.67
C ARG A 37 14.92 17.80 4.73
N ASN A 38 15.13 18.52 3.64
CA ASN A 38 16.23 18.24 2.72
C ASN A 38 17.52 18.79 3.32
N GLN A 39 18.45 17.91 3.68
CA GLN A 39 19.81 18.27 4.09
C GLN A 39 20.78 17.72 3.05
N ASP A 40 21.22 18.57 2.12
CA ASP A 40 22.16 18.22 1.05
C ASP A 40 21.76 16.98 0.22
N GLY A 41 20.46 16.85 -0.07
CA GLY A 41 19.90 15.73 -0.82
C GLY A 41 19.45 14.55 0.05
N VAL A 42 19.69 14.60 1.36
CA VAL A 42 19.26 13.58 2.31
C VAL A 42 17.94 13.99 2.98
N PRO A 43 16.90 13.13 2.93
CA PRO A 43 15.64 13.37 3.62
C PRO A 43 15.78 13.06 5.12
N VAL A 44 15.97 14.08 5.95
CA VAL A 44 16.07 13.92 7.41
C VAL A 44 14.71 14.13 8.06
N ILE A 45 14.27 13.20 8.90
CA ILE A 45 12.95 13.25 9.53
C ILE A 45 12.90 14.36 10.58
N VAL A 46 11.88 15.22 10.50
CA VAL A 46 11.63 16.30 11.45
C VAL A 46 10.31 16.19 12.20
N ASP A 47 9.35 15.44 11.66
CA ASP A 47 8.12 15.09 12.37
C ASP A 47 7.52 13.81 11.78
N CYS A 48 6.75 13.07 12.57
CA CYS A 48 6.01 11.90 12.15
C CYS A 48 4.84 11.63 13.10
N ASN A 49 3.80 10.95 12.63
CA ASN A 49 2.64 10.67 13.48
C ASN A 49 2.82 9.38 14.31
N ALA A 50 1.98 9.23 15.33
CA ALA A 50 1.96 8.05 16.20
C ALA A 50 1.81 6.73 15.44
N LEU A 51 1.08 6.72 14.33
CA LEU A 51 0.94 5.52 13.50
C LEU A 51 2.27 5.06 12.89
N PHE A 52 3.11 5.99 12.38
CA PHE A 52 4.43 5.64 11.88
C PHE A 52 5.31 4.99 12.95
N LEU A 53 5.31 5.57 14.16
CA LEU A 53 6.09 5.07 15.29
C LEU A 53 5.61 3.70 15.76
N SER A 54 4.30 3.54 15.96
CA SER A 54 3.70 2.31 16.46
C SER A 54 3.78 1.16 15.43
N ALA A 55 3.61 1.45 14.14
CA ALA A 55 3.73 0.45 13.09
C ALA A 55 5.16 -0.13 13.01
N LEU A 56 6.17 0.72 13.10
CA LEU A 56 7.58 0.32 13.01
C LEU A 56 8.21 -0.08 14.35
N GLY A 57 7.58 0.24 15.47
CA GLY A 57 8.09 -0.06 16.81
C GLY A 57 9.26 0.81 17.26
N TYR A 58 9.44 2.00 16.67
CA TYR A 58 10.46 2.97 17.09
C TYR A 58 9.88 4.02 18.03
N THR A 59 10.74 4.59 18.87
CA THR A 59 10.39 5.80 19.62
C THR A 59 10.65 7.05 18.80
N ILE A 60 9.98 8.16 19.14
CA ILE A 60 10.18 9.43 18.45
C ILE A 60 11.65 9.89 18.47
N SER A 61 12.40 9.62 19.55
CA SER A 61 13.80 9.99 19.67
C SER A 61 14.73 9.18 18.77
N GLU A 62 14.34 7.95 18.41
CA GLU A 62 15.07 7.09 17.47
C GLU A 62 14.81 7.49 16.01
N VAL A 63 13.69 8.18 15.76
CA VAL A 63 13.27 8.57 14.40
C VAL A 63 13.68 9.99 14.06
N LEU A 64 13.50 10.94 14.97
CA LEU A 64 13.80 12.34 14.70
C LEU A 64 15.28 12.56 14.40
N LYS A 65 15.56 13.42 13.42
CA LYS A 65 16.91 13.77 12.94
C LYS A 65 17.67 12.61 12.29
N HIS A 66 17.04 11.44 12.11
CA HIS A 66 17.61 10.37 11.30
C HIS A 66 17.15 10.48 9.84
N PRO A 67 18.00 10.06 8.89
CA PRO A 67 17.59 9.89 7.49
C PRO A 67 16.40 8.94 7.37
N LEU A 68 15.39 9.31 6.56
CA LEU A 68 14.28 8.42 6.23
C LEU A 68 14.75 7.10 5.58
N ALA A 69 15.89 7.16 4.90
CA ALA A 69 16.54 6.02 4.27
C ALA A 69 16.90 4.89 5.26
N ASP A 70 17.10 5.20 6.54
CA ASP A 70 17.50 4.20 7.56
C ASP A 70 16.34 3.27 7.94
N PHE A 71 15.11 3.69 7.65
CA PHE A 71 13.89 2.92 7.91
C PHE A 71 13.42 2.13 6.69
N TYR A 72 14.18 2.13 5.59
CA TYR A 72 13.88 1.38 4.38
C TYR A 72 14.72 0.12 4.24
N THR A 73 14.19 -0.86 3.50
CA THR A 73 15.02 -1.95 2.98
C THR A 73 16.09 -1.40 2.03
N SER A 74 17.15 -2.17 1.80
CA SER A 74 18.25 -1.75 0.89
C SER A 74 17.75 -1.38 -0.51
N GLN A 75 16.74 -2.10 -1.02
CA GLN A 75 16.10 -1.77 -2.30
C GLN A 75 15.39 -0.42 -2.23
N SER A 76 14.48 -0.23 -1.27
CA SER A 76 13.73 1.02 -1.15
C SER A 76 14.61 2.22 -0.81
N ARG A 77 15.72 2.01 -0.10
CA ARG A 77 16.77 3.02 0.13
C ARG A 77 17.43 3.45 -1.19
N THR A 78 17.78 2.50 -2.05
CA THR A 78 18.35 2.76 -3.38
C THR A 78 17.37 3.54 -4.25
N GLU A 79 16.09 3.12 -4.26
CA GLU A 79 15.04 3.81 -5.02
C GLU A 79 14.80 5.25 -4.54
N LEU A 80 14.95 5.51 -3.23
CA LEU A 80 14.84 6.84 -2.65
C LEU A 80 16.01 7.76 -3.04
N LEU A 81 17.25 7.31 -2.81
CA LEU A 81 18.44 8.15 -2.89
C LEU A 81 19.10 8.13 -4.27
N GLU A 82 19.25 6.96 -4.87
CA GLU A 82 20.06 6.75 -6.08
C GLU A 82 19.20 6.82 -7.35
N CYS A 83 17.97 6.29 -7.32
CA CYS A 83 17.04 6.36 -8.45
C CYS A 83 16.24 7.68 -8.49
N GLY A 84 16.64 8.68 -7.71
CA GLY A 84 16.04 10.01 -7.71
C GLY A 84 14.63 10.08 -7.13
N GLY A 85 14.18 9.08 -6.36
CA GLY A 85 12.84 9.07 -5.75
C GLY A 85 12.60 10.33 -4.90
N TYR A 86 13.56 10.72 -4.07
CA TYR A 86 13.44 11.94 -3.27
C TYR A 86 13.40 13.21 -4.12
N GLN A 87 14.25 13.30 -5.15
CA GLN A 87 14.25 14.44 -6.07
C GLN A 87 12.91 14.58 -6.83
N ARG A 88 12.27 13.46 -7.20
CA ARG A 88 10.92 13.48 -7.78
C ARG A 88 9.90 14.00 -6.77
N ALA A 89 9.99 13.61 -5.51
CA ALA A 89 9.11 14.12 -4.44
C ALA A 89 9.26 15.64 -4.28
N LEU A 90 10.48 16.15 -4.21
CA LEU A 90 10.76 17.59 -4.10
C LEU A 90 10.24 18.39 -5.30
N LYS A 91 10.16 17.79 -6.48
CA LYS A 91 9.65 18.43 -7.71
C LYS A 91 8.16 18.19 -7.96
N ASN A 92 7.43 17.62 -6.99
CA ASN A 92 6.02 17.23 -7.12
C ASN A 92 5.74 16.28 -8.31
N ARG A 93 6.72 15.42 -8.64
CA ARG A 93 6.61 14.39 -9.70
C ARG A 93 6.51 12.97 -9.13
N PHE A 94 6.33 12.85 -7.82
CA PHE A 94 6.13 11.59 -7.14
C PHE A 94 4.62 11.35 -7.03
N THR A 95 4.12 10.34 -7.75
CA THR A 95 2.69 10.02 -7.78
C THR A 95 2.35 9.09 -6.63
N GLN A 96 2.68 7.82 -6.79
CA GLN A 96 2.47 6.76 -5.84
C GLN A 96 3.40 5.62 -6.22
N GLU A 97 4.18 5.13 -5.25
CA GLU A 97 5.10 4.02 -5.46
C GLU A 97 5.10 3.12 -4.23
N ASP A 98 5.33 1.84 -4.46
CA ASP A 98 5.45 0.89 -3.36
C ASP A 98 6.86 0.97 -2.76
N ARG A 99 6.93 0.95 -1.44
CA ARG A 99 8.17 1.00 -0.65
C ARG A 99 8.06 0.04 0.52
N GLN A 100 9.19 -0.51 0.92
CA GLN A 100 9.29 -1.44 2.04
C GLN A 100 10.01 -0.78 3.19
N LEU A 101 9.29 -0.61 4.31
CA LEU A 101 9.86 -0.13 5.56
C LEU A 101 10.34 -1.31 6.41
N VAL A 102 11.34 -1.06 7.26
CA VAL A 102 11.91 -2.03 8.19
C VAL A 102 11.57 -1.59 9.62
N ALA A 103 10.74 -2.38 10.29
CA ALA A 103 10.44 -2.22 11.70
C ALA A 103 11.65 -2.58 12.57
N LYS A 104 11.68 -2.10 13.80
CA LYS A 104 12.77 -2.31 14.76
C LYS A 104 13.02 -3.78 15.08
N ASP A 105 11.97 -4.61 15.02
CA ASP A 105 12.02 -6.05 15.20
C ASP A 105 12.43 -6.83 13.94
N GLY A 106 12.73 -6.12 12.84
CA GLY A 106 13.13 -6.68 11.56
C GLY A 106 11.98 -7.06 10.63
N ARG A 107 10.71 -6.87 11.04
CA ARG A 107 9.57 -7.07 10.13
C ARG A 107 9.64 -6.08 8.96
N ILE A 108 9.34 -6.59 7.77
CA ILE A 108 9.18 -5.75 6.58
C ILE A 108 7.71 -5.39 6.45
N ILE A 109 7.43 -4.09 6.35
CA ILE A 109 6.10 -3.56 6.13
C ILE A 109 6.03 -3.07 4.69
N GLU A 110 5.13 -3.68 3.91
CA GLU A 110 4.89 -3.25 2.54
C GLU A 110 3.97 -2.04 2.54
N THR A 111 4.44 -0.95 1.95
CA THR A 111 3.69 0.30 1.96
C THR A 111 3.46 0.83 0.56
N MET A 112 2.27 1.38 0.37
CA MET A 112 1.95 2.22 -0.77
C MET A 112 2.19 3.68 -0.34
N MET A 113 3.19 4.32 -0.93
CA MET A 113 3.64 5.64 -0.51
C MET A 113 3.32 6.70 -1.55
N ARG A 114 2.98 7.91 -1.07
CA ARG A 114 2.98 9.14 -1.84
C ARG A 114 3.80 10.20 -1.11
N ALA A 115 4.51 11.05 -1.85
CA ALA A 115 5.28 12.13 -1.29
C ALA A 115 5.03 13.43 -2.06
N VAL A 116 4.86 14.53 -1.35
CA VAL A 116 4.66 15.88 -1.90
C VAL A 116 5.67 16.84 -1.31
N PRO A 117 6.10 17.89 -2.04
CA PRO A 117 7.04 18.85 -1.51
C PRO A 117 6.41 19.67 -0.38
N GLU A 118 7.18 19.92 0.66
CA GLU A 118 6.83 20.89 1.69
C GLU A 118 7.49 22.23 1.32
N ILE A 119 6.65 23.21 1.01
CA ILE A 119 7.05 24.52 0.49
C ILE A 119 6.91 25.56 1.60
N ASP A 120 7.91 26.41 1.75
CA ASP A 120 7.78 27.59 2.60
C ASP A 120 6.81 28.60 1.96
N LYS A 121 5.79 29.00 2.71
CA LYS A 121 4.84 30.02 2.25
C LYS A 121 5.44 31.43 2.32
N ASP A 122 6.50 31.63 3.11
CA ASP A 122 7.02 32.95 3.43
C ASP A 122 8.27 33.32 2.61
N GLU A 123 9.04 32.33 2.13
CA GLU A 123 10.27 32.51 1.34
C GLU A 123 10.15 31.91 -0.07
N GLN A 124 9.67 32.69 -1.03
CA GLN A 124 9.76 32.48 -2.49
C GLN A 124 9.39 31.09 -3.06
N GLY A 125 8.70 30.23 -2.30
CA GLY A 125 8.37 28.88 -2.75
C GLY A 125 9.55 27.89 -2.68
N ASN A 126 10.54 28.14 -1.81
CA ASN A 126 11.64 27.21 -1.59
C ASN A 126 11.14 25.90 -0.97
N VAL A 127 11.54 24.77 -1.57
CA VAL A 127 11.18 23.43 -1.09
C VAL A 127 12.09 23.07 0.09
N LYS A 128 11.51 23.01 1.30
CA LYS A 128 12.23 22.66 2.54
C LYS A 128 12.46 21.16 2.68
N GLY A 129 11.63 20.35 2.03
CA GLY A 129 11.70 18.90 2.09
C GLY A 129 10.42 18.27 1.54
N ALA A 130 9.98 17.17 2.13
CA ALA A 130 8.81 16.44 1.67
C ALA A 130 7.93 15.94 2.82
N LEU A 131 6.62 16.04 2.60
CA LEU A 131 5.59 15.35 3.37
C LEU A 131 5.27 14.04 2.65
N SER A 132 5.50 12.92 3.34
CA SER A 132 5.24 11.59 2.83
C SER A 132 4.10 10.93 3.60
N THR A 133 3.21 10.27 2.86
CA THR A 133 2.18 9.39 3.39
C THR A 133 2.47 7.96 2.98
N ALA A 134 2.39 7.03 3.92
CA ALA A 134 2.51 5.60 3.65
C ALA A 134 1.31 4.85 4.22
N ARG A 135 0.67 4.04 3.37
CA ARG A 135 -0.37 3.11 3.80
C ARG A 135 0.21 1.71 3.82
N ASP A 136 0.05 1.00 4.93
CA ASP A 136 0.38 -0.42 5.00
C ASP A 136 -0.57 -1.20 4.08
N ILE A 137 0.02 -1.97 3.16
CA ILE A 137 -0.67 -2.84 2.21
C ILE A 137 -0.25 -4.31 2.39
N THR A 138 0.45 -4.63 3.48
CA THR A 138 0.97 -5.97 3.75
C THR A 138 -0.15 -6.99 3.81
N GLU A 139 -1.20 -6.72 4.61
CA GLU A 139 -2.37 -7.61 4.72
C GLU A 139 -3.11 -7.73 3.39
N GLN A 140 -3.30 -6.61 2.69
CA GLN A 140 -3.97 -6.60 1.39
C GLN A 140 -3.23 -7.49 0.38
N ARG A 141 -1.91 -7.35 0.27
CA ARG A 141 -1.09 -8.17 -0.64
C ARG A 141 -1.07 -9.64 -0.25
N GLN A 142 -1.07 -9.95 1.06
CA GLN A 142 -1.19 -11.33 1.53
C GLN A 142 -2.53 -11.96 1.11
N ILE A 143 -3.62 -11.23 1.27
CA ILE A 143 -4.97 -11.68 0.85
C ILE A 143 -5.02 -11.86 -0.67
N GLU A 144 -4.53 -10.89 -1.44
CA GLU A 144 -4.49 -10.98 -2.91
C GLU A 144 -3.66 -12.18 -3.39
N MET A 145 -2.52 -12.45 -2.75
CA MET A 145 -1.68 -13.61 -3.06
C MET A 145 -2.40 -14.93 -2.75
N GLN A 146 -3.06 -15.03 -1.59
CA GLN A 146 -3.84 -16.22 -1.22
C GLN A 146 -5.00 -16.47 -2.20
N LEU A 147 -5.73 -15.42 -2.57
CA LEU A 147 -6.80 -15.51 -3.57
C LEU A 147 -6.28 -15.99 -4.91
N ARG A 148 -5.15 -15.44 -5.38
CA ARG A 148 -4.52 -15.85 -6.63
C ARG A 148 -4.12 -17.33 -6.62
N MET A 149 -3.52 -17.80 -5.53
CA MET A 149 -3.20 -19.22 -5.37
C MET A 149 -4.44 -20.11 -5.43
N LYS A 150 -5.54 -19.69 -4.80
CA LYS A 150 -6.81 -20.44 -4.81
C LYS A 150 -7.45 -20.46 -6.20
N ILE A 151 -7.40 -19.36 -6.93
CA ILE A 151 -7.87 -19.30 -8.33
C ILE A 151 -7.07 -20.26 -9.20
N ASP A 152 -5.73 -20.25 -9.09
CA ASP A 152 -4.86 -21.15 -9.86
C ASP A 152 -5.13 -22.63 -9.53
N GLU A 153 -5.36 -22.95 -8.25
CA GLU A 153 -5.74 -24.29 -7.79
C GLU A 153 -7.07 -24.75 -8.41
N LEU A 154 -8.10 -23.89 -8.38
CA LEU A 154 -9.41 -24.17 -8.97
C LEU A 154 -9.33 -24.32 -10.49
N GLN A 155 -8.53 -23.49 -11.18
CA GLN A 155 -8.33 -23.60 -12.62
C GLN A 155 -7.68 -24.94 -13.00
N ARG A 156 -6.67 -25.38 -12.24
CA ARG A 156 -6.04 -26.70 -12.43
C ARG A 156 -7.04 -27.83 -12.19
N TRP A 157 -7.84 -27.74 -11.14
CA TRP A 157 -8.84 -28.75 -10.82
C TRP A 157 -9.94 -28.83 -11.89
N ASN A 158 -10.51 -27.69 -12.30
CA ASN A 158 -11.49 -27.63 -13.38
C ASN A 158 -10.95 -28.24 -14.68
N LYS A 159 -9.72 -27.91 -15.08
CA LYS A 159 -9.11 -28.51 -16.28
C LYS A 159 -8.98 -30.04 -16.18
N ALA A 160 -8.62 -30.55 -15.00
CA ALA A 160 -8.50 -31.99 -14.76
C ALA A 160 -9.87 -32.70 -14.76
N VAL A 161 -10.90 -32.10 -14.18
CA VAL A 161 -12.27 -32.62 -14.13
C VAL A 161 -12.91 -32.63 -15.52
N MET A 162 -12.81 -31.52 -16.27
CA MET A 162 -13.30 -31.44 -17.65
C MET A 162 -12.65 -32.50 -18.54
N GLY A 163 -11.34 -32.77 -18.37
CA GLY A 163 -10.66 -33.84 -19.08
C GLY A 163 -11.16 -35.25 -18.73
N ARG A 164 -11.74 -35.46 -17.54
CA ARG A 164 -12.41 -36.72 -17.17
C ARG A 164 -13.81 -36.80 -17.76
N GLU A 165 -14.59 -35.73 -17.65
CA GLU A 165 -15.95 -35.69 -18.21
C GLU A 165 -15.94 -35.87 -19.72
N MET A 166 -15.01 -35.24 -20.43
CA MET A 166 -14.86 -35.41 -21.87
C MET A 166 -14.55 -36.87 -22.24
N ARG A 167 -13.65 -37.53 -21.50
CA ARG A 167 -13.36 -38.95 -21.68
C ARG A 167 -14.56 -39.85 -21.38
N VAL A 168 -15.35 -39.51 -20.37
CA VAL A 168 -16.59 -40.27 -20.06
C VAL A 168 -17.62 -40.12 -21.17
N ILE A 169 -17.77 -38.93 -21.75
CA ILE A 169 -18.66 -38.69 -22.89
C ILE A 169 -18.18 -39.48 -24.12
N GLU A 170 -16.89 -39.43 -24.42
CA GLU A 170 -16.27 -40.16 -25.54
C GLU A 170 -16.45 -41.67 -25.40
N LEU A 171 -16.11 -42.23 -24.23
CA LEU A 171 -16.32 -43.66 -23.94
C LEU A 171 -17.79 -44.08 -24.05
N LYS A 172 -18.73 -43.26 -23.55
CA LYS A 172 -20.17 -43.54 -23.71
C LYS A 172 -20.58 -43.57 -25.18
N ARG A 173 -19.99 -42.72 -26.03
CA ARG A 173 -20.25 -42.72 -27.48
C ARG A 173 -19.71 -43.98 -28.15
N GLU A 174 -18.46 -44.36 -27.85
CA GLU A 174 -17.84 -45.59 -28.37
C GLU A 174 -18.63 -46.84 -27.97
N VAL A 175 -19.00 -46.96 -26.68
CA VAL A 175 -19.82 -48.08 -26.19
C VAL A 175 -21.15 -48.15 -26.93
N ASN A 176 -21.82 -47.00 -27.14
CA ASN A 176 -23.07 -46.97 -27.91
C ASN A 176 -22.89 -47.38 -29.37
N GLU A 177 -21.78 -47.01 -30.02
CA GLU A 177 -21.47 -47.44 -31.39
C GLU A 177 -21.21 -48.96 -31.48
N LEU A 178 -20.49 -49.53 -30.50
CA LEU A 178 -20.24 -50.97 -30.42
C LEU A 178 -21.54 -51.75 -30.17
N LEU A 179 -22.41 -51.29 -29.27
CA LEU A 179 -23.71 -51.92 -28.99
C LEU A 179 -24.62 -51.95 -30.23
N VAL A 180 -24.61 -50.89 -31.04
CA VAL A 180 -25.34 -50.86 -32.32
C VAL A 180 -24.78 -51.88 -33.31
N LYS A 181 -23.44 -51.99 -33.43
CA LYS A 181 -22.78 -52.97 -34.30
C LYS A 181 -23.03 -54.42 -33.85
N SER A 182 -23.19 -54.66 -32.56
CA SER A 182 -23.48 -55.99 -32.01
C SER A 182 -24.97 -56.35 -31.94
N GLY A 183 -25.86 -55.50 -32.45
CA GLY A 183 -27.31 -55.75 -32.48
C GLY A 183 -28.02 -55.65 -31.13
N GLN A 184 -27.39 -55.06 -30.11
CA GLN A 184 -27.97 -54.86 -28.77
C GLN A 184 -28.68 -53.49 -28.67
N ARG A 185 -29.74 -53.39 -27.85
CA ARG A 185 -30.53 -52.14 -27.69
C ARG A 185 -29.68 -51.02 -27.06
N ARG A 186 -29.78 -49.81 -27.62
CA ARG A 186 -29.13 -48.58 -27.11
C ARG A 186 -29.60 -48.21 -25.70
N VAL A 187 -28.70 -47.65 -24.90
CA VAL A 187 -29.04 -46.90 -23.69
C VAL A 187 -29.33 -45.45 -24.10
N ILE A 188 -30.61 -45.05 -24.06
CA ILE A 188 -31.02 -43.68 -24.41
C ILE A 188 -30.56 -42.74 -23.29
N LEU A 189 -29.65 -41.81 -23.60
CA LEU A 189 -29.28 -40.73 -22.69
C LEU A 189 -30.27 -39.56 -22.85
N PRO A 190 -30.70 -38.90 -21.76
CA PRO A 190 -31.46 -37.66 -21.88
C PRO A 190 -30.58 -36.57 -22.51
N ALA A 191 -31.19 -35.77 -23.40
CA ALA A 191 -30.54 -34.64 -24.03
C ALA A 191 -30.10 -33.64 -22.95
N ILE A 192 -28.82 -33.31 -22.93
CA ILE A 192 -28.31 -32.18 -22.15
C ILE A 192 -28.80 -30.93 -22.89
N SER A 193 -29.78 -30.24 -22.31
CA SER A 193 -30.21 -28.92 -22.78
C SER A 193 -29.15 -27.89 -22.39
N ASP A 194 -28.82 -27.00 -23.33
CA ASP A 194 -27.81 -25.93 -23.22
C ASP A 194 -27.94 -25.04 -21.97
#